data_AF-A0A3M3KZ01-F1
#
_entry.id   AF-A0A3M3KZ01-F1
#
_cell.length_a   1.000
_cell.length_b   1.000
_cell.length_c   1.000
_cell.angle_alpha   90.00
_cell.angle_beta   90.00
_cell.angle_gamma   90.00
#
_symmetry.space_group_name_H-M   'P 1'
#
loop_
_entity.id
_entity.type
_entity.pdbx_description
1 polymer ?
#
loop_
_entity_poly.entity_id
_entity_poly.type
_entity_poly.pdbx_seq_one_letter_code
_entity_poly.pdbx_strand_id
1 'polypeptide(L)'
;FVYTLLVADDTSTLNVTLQNGAQLTGDIVNGNSLAITSGGQWQMQGDNAVKSLAMQGGSVGFGEQGFHTLSLNALSGTGTFGMRVDLSNGVGDLIDVNGQASGEFGLRVRNTGVEVVAADMTPLKVVHTEGGDARFSLLGGRVDLGAYSYLLEQQGNDWFIVGRDKVISPSTQSALALYSA
;
A
#
# COMPACT_ATOMS: atom_id res chain seq x y z
N PHE A 1 7.37 -5.23 -21.61
CA PHE A 1 6.16 -5.09 -20.79
C PHE A 1 5.20 -4.19 -21.53
N VAL A 2 3.94 -4.61 -21.70
CA VAL A 2 2.91 -3.77 -22.34
C VAL A 2 2.26 -2.95 -21.23
N TYR A 3 2.39 -1.64 -21.30
CA TYR A 3 1.64 -0.71 -20.45
C TYR A 3 0.19 -0.67 -20.95
N THR A 4 -0.76 -0.88 -20.05
CA THR A 4 -2.20 -0.80 -20.36
C THR A 4 -2.78 0.48 -19.79
N LEU A 5 -3.71 1.10 -20.49
CA LEU A 5 -4.51 2.20 -19.96
C LEU A 5 -5.98 1.90 -20.20
N LEU A 6 -6.76 1.82 -19.14
CA LEU A 6 -8.22 1.72 -19.22
C LEU A 6 -8.81 3.11 -19.01
N VAL A 7 -9.59 3.62 -19.96
CA VAL A 7 -10.12 5.00 -19.92
C VAL A 7 -11.62 4.98 -20.18
N ALA A 8 -12.37 5.68 -19.33
CA ALA A 8 -13.70 6.19 -19.67
C ALA A 8 -13.65 7.70 -19.85
N ASP A 9 -14.45 8.23 -20.79
CA ASP A 9 -14.77 9.66 -20.79
C ASP A 9 -15.72 10.01 -19.64
N ASP A 10 -15.94 11.31 -19.42
CA ASP A 10 -16.73 11.82 -18.29
C ASP A 10 -18.22 11.43 -18.34
N THR A 11 -18.70 10.96 -19.49
CA THR A 11 -20.09 10.50 -19.68
C THR A 11 -20.24 8.99 -19.62
N SER A 12 -19.13 8.27 -19.67
CA SER A 12 -19.06 6.83 -19.69
C SER A 12 -18.86 6.25 -18.29
N THR A 13 -19.24 4.98 -18.10
CA THR A 13 -19.03 4.25 -16.86
C THR A 13 -18.06 3.10 -17.11
N LEU A 14 -16.91 3.12 -16.43
CA LEU A 14 -15.94 2.03 -16.44
C LEU A 14 -16.05 1.20 -15.15
N ASN A 15 -16.56 -0.01 -15.27
CA ASN A 15 -16.58 -1.01 -14.20
C ASN A 15 -15.64 -2.16 -14.61
N VAL A 16 -14.70 -2.51 -13.75
CA VAL A 16 -13.67 -3.52 -14.03
C VAL A 16 -13.74 -4.62 -12.97
N THR A 17 -13.64 -5.88 -13.39
CA THR A 17 -13.47 -7.02 -12.49
C THR A 17 -12.21 -7.78 -12.87
N LEU A 18 -11.26 -7.89 -11.93
CA LEU A 18 -10.08 -8.75 -12.03
C LEU A 18 -10.32 -9.98 -11.16
N GLN A 19 -10.46 -11.14 -11.80
CA GLN A 19 -10.77 -12.39 -11.11
C GLN A 19 -9.97 -13.56 -11.67
N ASN A 20 -9.89 -14.66 -10.91
CA ASN A 20 -9.23 -15.91 -11.30
C ASN A 20 -7.75 -15.70 -11.69
N GLY A 21 -7.02 -14.92 -10.89
CA GLY A 21 -5.62 -14.61 -11.16
C GLY A 21 -5.38 -13.65 -12.34
N ALA A 22 -6.42 -12.95 -12.83
CA ALA A 22 -6.25 -11.91 -13.85
C ALA A 22 -5.25 -10.85 -13.39
N GLN A 23 -4.40 -10.40 -14.31
CA GLN A 23 -3.37 -9.40 -14.06
C GLN A 23 -3.61 -8.18 -14.95
N LEU A 24 -3.73 -7.02 -14.34
CA LEU A 24 -3.70 -5.72 -15.01
C LEU A 24 -2.41 -5.01 -14.62
N THR A 25 -1.58 -4.65 -15.60
CA THR A 25 -0.44 -3.75 -15.40
C THR A 25 -0.68 -2.48 -16.18
N GLY A 26 -0.92 -1.38 -15.47
CA GLY A 26 -1.42 -0.16 -16.10
C GLY A 26 -2.31 0.68 -15.19
N ASP A 27 -2.72 1.83 -15.70
CA ASP A 27 -3.56 2.79 -14.97
C ASP A 27 -5.03 2.71 -15.43
N ILE A 28 -5.92 3.16 -14.55
CA ILE A 28 -7.36 3.29 -14.76
C ILE A 28 -7.73 4.76 -14.62
N VAL A 29 -8.22 5.35 -15.71
CA VAL A 29 -8.67 6.74 -15.77
C VAL A 29 -10.19 6.77 -15.76
N ASN A 30 -10.77 7.59 -14.87
CA ASN A 30 -12.20 7.73 -14.67
C ASN A 30 -12.89 6.38 -14.30
N GLY A 31 -12.24 5.57 -13.47
CA GLY A 31 -12.79 4.31 -12.99
C GLY A 31 -13.98 4.51 -12.04
N ASN A 32 -15.13 3.91 -12.36
CA ASN A 32 -16.31 3.96 -11.50
C ASN A 32 -16.26 2.88 -10.42
N SER A 33 -15.97 1.63 -10.80
CA SER A 33 -15.75 0.56 -9.82
C SER A 33 -14.69 -0.42 -10.29
N LEU A 34 -13.91 -0.90 -9.33
CA LEU A 34 -12.97 -1.99 -9.50
C LEU A 34 -13.26 -3.08 -8.47
N ALA A 35 -13.49 -4.29 -8.95
CA ALA A 35 -13.56 -5.50 -8.12
C ALA A 35 -12.31 -6.35 -8.34
N ILE A 36 -11.58 -6.69 -7.27
CA ILE A 36 -10.44 -7.60 -7.33
C ILE A 36 -10.76 -8.82 -6.47
N THR A 37 -10.94 -9.97 -7.10
CA THR A 37 -11.38 -11.20 -6.43
C THR A 37 -10.54 -12.39 -6.88
N SER A 38 -10.62 -13.51 -6.15
CA SER A 38 -10.05 -14.80 -6.60
C SER A 38 -8.58 -14.68 -7.06
N GLY A 39 -7.78 -13.90 -6.33
CA GLY A 39 -6.36 -13.71 -6.62
C GLY A 39 -6.04 -12.76 -7.78
N GLY A 40 -7.01 -11.98 -8.26
CA GLY A 40 -6.78 -10.89 -9.22
C GLY A 40 -5.71 -9.91 -8.72
N GLN A 41 -4.98 -9.31 -9.66
CA GLN A 41 -3.85 -8.43 -9.38
C GLN A 41 -3.93 -7.18 -10.25
N TRP A 42 -3.81 -6.02 -9.61
CA TRP A 42 -3.63 -4.76 -10.31
C TRP A 42 -2.30 -4.14 -9.93
N GLN A 43 -1.41 -3.98 -10.91
CA GLN A 43 -0.16 -3.26 -10.80
C GLN A 43 -0.34 -1.89 -11.46
N MET A 44 -0.57 -0.86 -10.66
CA MET A 44 -0.62 0.52 -11.14
C MET A 44 0.79 1.03 -11.45
N GLN A 45 0.87 2.07 -12.29
CA GLN A 45 2.14 2.61 -12.80
C GLN A 45 2.30 4.10 -12.49
N GLY A 46 1.21 4.81 -12.22
CA GLY A 46 1.18 6.18 -11.71
C GLY A 46 0.05 6.38 -10.70
N ASP A 47 -0.24 7.63 -10.36
CA ASP A 47 -1.38 7.96 -9.51
C ASP A 47 -2.69 7.51 -10.18
N ASN A 48 -3.60 6.97 -9.37
CA ASN A 48 -4.87 6.45 -9.85
C ASN A 48 -6.03 6.94 -8.99
N ALA A 49 -7.17 7.20 -9.64
CA ALA A 49 -8.42 7.54 -8.98
C ALA A 49 -9.54 6.61 -9.45
N VAL A 50 -10.10 5.82 -8.52
CA VAL A 50 -11.23 4.92 -8.79
C VAL A 50 -12.28 5.15 -7.72
N LYS A 51 -13.55 5.39 -8.09
CA LYS A 51 -14.55 5.77 -7.06
C LYS A 51 -14.73 4.69 -6.00
N SER A 52 -14.83 3.42 -6.39
CA SER A 52 -14.95 2.31 -5.43
C SER A 52 -14.04 1.14 -5.76
N LEU A 53 -13.34 0.63 -4.74
CA LEU A 53 -12.56 -0.59 -4.80
C LEU A 53 -13.16 -1.63 -3.83
N ALA A 54 -13.60 -2.76 -4.37
CA ALA A 54 -14.02 -3.91 -3.59
C ALA A 54 -13.02 -5.06 -3.79
N MET A 55 -12.54 -5.64 -2.69
CA MET A 55 -11.58 -6.74 -2.74
C MET A 55 -12.14 -7.98 -2.03
N GLN A 56 -11.94 -9.15 -2.62
CA GLN A 56 -12.24 -10.44 -1.99
C GLN A 56 -11.08 -11.40 -2.27
N GLY A 57 -9.95 -11.10 -1.65
CA GLY A 57 -8.66 -11.70 -1.97
C GLY A 57 -8.08 -11.18 -3.29
N GLY A 58 -6.77 -10.98 -3.32
CA GLY A 58 -6.07 -10.35 -4.44
C GLY A 58 -5.12 -9.26 -3.95
N SER A 59 -4.52 -8.52 -4.89
CA SER A 59 -3.66 -7.39 -4.51
C SER A 59 -3.66 -6.22 -5.47
N VAL A 60 -3.31 -5.06 -4.92
CA VAL A 60 -2.93 -3.86 -5.66
C VAL A 60 -1.46 -3.56 -5.37
N GLY A 61 -0.65 -3.44 -6.42
CA GLY A 61 0.76 -3.06 -6.34
C GLY A 61 0.97 -1.66 -6.91
N PHE A 62 1.74 -0.84 -6.20
CA PHE A 62 2.11 0.50 -6.64
C PHE A 62 3.28 0.45 -7.62
N GLY A 63 3.32 1.39 -8.58
CA GLY A 63 4.34 1.43 -9.63
C GLY A 63 5.76 1.45 -9.06
N GLU A 64 6.76 1.04 -9.84
CA GLU A 64 8.17 0.91 -9.40
C GLU A 64 9.01 2.19 -9.59
N GLN A 65 8.45 3.27 -10.13
CA GLN A 65 9.18 4.52 -10.40
C GLN A 65 8.48 5.71 -9.73
N GLY A 66 9.08 6.27 -8.68
CA GLY A 66 8.48 7.37 -7.91
C GLY A 66 7.69 6.88 -6.70
N PHE A 67 6.75 7.66 -6.21
CA PHE A 67 5.76 7.23 -5.21
C PHE A 67 4.41 7.70 -5.68
N HIS A 68 3.37 6.93 -5.41
CA HIS A 68 2.06 7.15 -6.01
C HIS A 68 0.93 7.09 -5.00
N THR A 69 -0.17 7.73 -5.35
CA THR A 69 -1.40 7.73 -4.57
C THR A 69 -2.49 6.96 -5.31
N LEU A 70 -3.16 6.06 -4.59
CA LEU A 70 -4.43 5.47 -4.99
C LEU A 70 -5.55 6.20 -4.26
N SER A 71 -6.25 7.07 -4.97
CA SER A 71 -7.41 7.80 -4.45
C SER A 71 -8.71 7.03 -4.69
N LEU A 72 -9.49 6.85 -3.62
CA LEU A 72 -10.75 6.13 -3.61
C LEU A 72 -11.83 6.95 -2.91
N ASN A 73 -13.10 6.74 -3.23
CA ASN A 73 -14.22 7.25 -2.40
C ASN A 73 -14.77 6.16 -1.47
N ALA A 74 -14.55 4.89 -1.81
CA ALA A 74 -14.93 3.76 -0.98
C ALA A 74 -13.98 2.58 -1.16
N LEU A 75 -13.64 1.93 -0.05
CA LEU A 75 -12.84 0.70 -0.01
C LEU A 75 -13.59 -0.35 0.80
N SER A 76 -13.73 -1.57 0.28
CA SER A 76 -14.40 -2.64 1.02
C SER A 76 -13.79 -4.03 0.83
N GLY A 77 -13.94 -4.87 1.85
CA GLY A 77 -13.64 -6.31 1.78
C GLY A 77 -12.27 -6.70 2.32
N THR A 78 -11.56 -7.59 1.62
CA THR A 78 -10.24 -8.09 2.07
C THR A 78 -9.24 -8.20 0.93
N GLY A 79 -7.99 -7.82 1.20
CA GLY A 79 -6.95 -7.80 0.17
C GLY A 79 -5.59 -7.37 0.68
N THR A 80 -4.63 -7.27 -0.24
CA THR A 80 -3.28 -6.79 0.08
C THR A 80 -2.85 -5.63 -0.81
N PHE A 81 -2.06 -4.72 -0.25
CA PHE A 81 -1.44 -3.61 -0.97
C PHE A 81 0.08 -3.74 -0.91
N GLY A 82 0.73 -3.74 -2.08
CA GLY A 82 2.17 -3.70 -2.21
C GLY A 82 2.64 -2.27 -2.35
N MET A 83 3.35 -1.75 -1.34
CA MET A 83 3.69 -0.34 -1.20
C MET A 83 5.19 -0.15 -1.00
N ARG A 84 5.68 1.02 -1.39
CA ARG A 84 7.07 1.43 -1.25
C ARG A 84 7.13 2.71 -0.45
N VAL A 85 8.19 2.83 0.32
CA VAL A 85 8.46 4.02 1.14
C VAL A 85 9.92 4.39 1.05
N ASP A 86 10.22 5.66 1.19
CA ASP A 86 11.53 6.18 1.52
C ASP A 86 11.41 6.96 2.82
N LEU A 87 11.73 6.27 3.91
CA LEU A 87 11.66 6.88 5.24
C LEU A 87 12.68 8.00 5.44
N SER A 88 13.78 8.02 4.68
CA SER A 88 14.82 9.04 4.82
C SER A 88 14.35 10.40 4.32
N ASN A 89 13.50 10.38 3.30
CA ASN A 89 12.88 11.57 2.73
C ASN A 89 11.44 11.77 3.23
N GLY A 90 10.91 10.87 4.07
CA GLY A 90 9.54 10.96 4.58
C GLY A 90 8.47 10.89 3.49
N VAL A 91 8.73 10.12 2.44
CA VAL A 91 7.83 9.96 1.29
C VAL A 91 7.50 8.48 1.07
N GLY A 92 6.36 8.21 0.45
CA GLY A 92 5.93 6.84 0.21
C GLY A 92 4.65 6.79 -0.61
N ASP A 93 4.32 5.57 -1.03
CA ASP A 93 3.02 5.28 -1.62
C ASP A 93 1.90 5.52 -0.60
N LEU A 94 0.74 5.93 -1.08
CA LEU A 94 -0.41 6.31 -0.24
C LEU A 94 -1.70 5.67 -0.77
N ILE A 95 -2.49 5.10 0.14
CA ILE A 95 -3.89 4.78 -0.09
C ILE A 95 -4.72 5.91 0.51
N ASP A 96 -5.47 6.62 -0.32
CA ASP A 96 -6.22 7.81 0.07
C ASP A 96 -7.73 7.59 -0.14
N VAL A 97 -8.44 7.22 0.92
CA VAL A 97 -9.89 6.94 0.86
C VAL A 97 -10.68 8.16 1.33
N ASN A 98 -11.10 8.99 0.38
CA ASN A 98 -11.96 10.17 0.54
C ASN A 98 -13.43 9.80 0.84
N GLY A 99 -13.64 8.80 1.70
CA GLY A 99 -14.93 8.30 2.14
C GLY A 99 -14.81 7.11 3.09
N GLN A 100 -15.76 6.18 3.03
CA GLN A 100 -15.79 5.06 3.97
C GLN A 100 -14.91 3.90 3.52
N ALA A 101 -14.13 3.36 4.45
CA ALA A 101 -13.40 2.11 4.28
C ALA A 101 -13.91 1.04 5.26
N SER A 102 -14.18 -0.17 4.77
CA SER A 102 -14.59 -1.31 5.60
C SER A 102 -13.84 -2.61 5.28
N GLY A 103 -13.61 -3.44 6.30
CA GLY A 103 -12.95 -4.74 6.15
C GLY A 103 -11.48 -4.79 6.60
N GLU A 104 -10.69 -5.71 6.06
CA GLU A 104 -9.35 -6.02 6.55
C GLU A 104 -8.32 -6.09 5.42
N PHE A 105 -7.25 -5.30 5.54
CA PHE A 105 -6.24 -5.15 4.49
C PHE A 105 -4.83 -5.36 5.03
N GLY A 106 -4.04 -6.14 4.28
CA GLY A 106 -2.62 -6.32 4.55
C GLY A 106 -1.77 -5.35 3.75
N LEU A 107 -0.80 -4.71 4.40
CA LEU A 107 0.19 -3.84 3.76
C LEU A 107 1.52 -4.59 3.66
N ARG A 108 1.97 -4.85 2.43
CA ARG A 108 3.33 -5.30 2.14
C ARG A 108 4.17 -4.09 1.78
N VAL A 109 4.89 -3.57 2.77
CA VAL A 109 5.69 -2.35 2.61
C VAL A 109 7.17 -2.71 2.38
N ARG A 110 7.85 -1.97 1.49
CA ARG A 110 9.29 -2.09 1.22
C ARG A 110 9.98 -0.73 1.31
N ASN A 111 11.11 -0.63 2.01
CA ASN A 111 11.96 0.56 1.94
C ASN A 111 12.69 0.59 0.60
N THR A 112 12.63 1.71 -0.10
CA THR A 112 13.46 2.02 -1.28
C THR A 112 14.44 3.16 -1.01
N GLY A 113 14.31 3.83 0.12
CA GLY A 113 15.22 4.87 0.57
C GLY A 113 16.53 4.33 1.12
N VAL A 114 17.47 5.25 1.37
CA VAL A 114 18.64 4.96 2.20
C VAL A 114 18.17 4.74 3.64
N GLU A 115 18.92 3.93 4.39
CA GLU A 115 18.58 3.65 5.78
C GLU A 115 18.50 4.94 6.63
N VAL A 116 17.42 5.05 7.40
CA VAL A 116 17.26 6.12 8.41
C VAL A 116 17.96 5.70 9.69
N VAL A 117 19.19 6.17 9.86
CA VAL A 117 19.99 5.91 11.08
C VAL A 117 19.52 6.77 12.26
N ALA A 118 18.71 7.81 11.99
CA ALA A 118 18.27 8.75 13.01
C ALA A 118 17.34 8.09 14.06
N ALA A 119 17.49 8.50 15.32
CA ALA A 119 16.68 8.02 16.44
C ALA A 119 15.22 8.52 16.36
N ASP A 120 14.98 9.59 15.60
CA ASP A 120 13.76 10.40 15.54
C ASP A 120 13.11 10.41 14.14
N MET A 121 12.93 9.21 13.56
CA MET A 121 12.18 9.07 12.31
C MET A 121 10.78 9.70 12.43
N THR A 122 10.46 10.59 11.50
CA THR A 122 9.13 11.21 11.41
C THR A 122 8.12 10.18 10.91
N PRO A 123 7.00 9.94 11.62
CA PRO A 123 5.96 9.01 11.17
C PRO A 123 5.51 9.26 9.73
N LEU A 124 5.45 8.20 8.92
CA LEU A 124 5.06 8.29 7.52
C LEU A 124 3.64 7.77 7.35
N LYS A 125 2.73 8.65 6.90
CA LYS A 125 1.36 8.24 6.56
C LYS A 125 1.39 7.37 5.31
N VAL A 126 0.71 6.24 5.37
CA VAL A 126 0.58 5.29 4.24
C VAL A 126 -0.88 4.97 3.91
N VAL A 127 -1.81 5.27 4.83
CA VAL A 127 -3.25 5.19 4.57
C VAL A 127 -3.94 6.39 5.19
N HIS A 128 -4.87 6.96 4.45
CA HIS A 128 -5.88 7.90 4.93
C HIS A 128 -7.27 7.34 4.66
N THR A 129 -8.20 7.53 5.60
CA THR A 129 -9.64 7.34 5.37
C THR A 129 -10.45 8.50 5.96
N GLU A 130 -11.64 8.76 5.42
CA GLU A 130 -12.60 9.71 6.03
C GLU A 130 -13.52 9.04 7.06
N GLY A 131 -13.42 7.70 7.21
CA GLY A 131 -14.11 6.94 8.25
C GLY A 131 -14.33 5.48 7.87
N GLY A 132 -15.20 4.81 8.63
CA GLY A 132 -15.49 3.39 8.50
C GLY A 132 -14.74 2.53 9.52
N ASP A 133 -14.82 1.21 9.35
CA ASP A 133 -14.29 0.21 10.28
C ASP A 133 -13.12 -0.60 9.72
N ALA A 134 -12.55 -0.17 8.59
CA ALA A 134 -11.40 -0.83 7.99
C ALA A 134 -10.21 -0.94 8.95
N ARG A 135 -9.56 -2.11 8.92
CA ARG A 135 -8.32 -2.37 9.64
C ARG A 135 -7.19 -2.65 8.66
N PHE A 136 -6.05 -2.04 8.93
CA PHE A 136 -4.83 -2.26 8.17
C PHE A 136 -3.77 -2.91 9.06
N SER A 137 -2.97 -3.81 8.50
CA SER A 137 -1.89 -4.48 9.23
C SER A 137 -0.69 -4.68 8.33
N LEU A 138 0.52 -4.62 8.88
CA LEU A 138 1.72 -5.01 8.14
C LEU A 138 1.74 -6.53 7.99
N LEU A 139 1.99 -7.01 6.79
CA LEU A 139 2.25 -8.44 6.58
C LEU A 139 3.54 -8.81 7.32
N GLY A 140 3.44 -9.72 8.29
CA GLY A 140 4.56 -10.07 9.19
C GLY A 140 4.61 -9.25 10.49
N GLY A 141 3.65 -8.36 10.74
CA GLY A 141 3.49 -7.58 11.97
C GLY A 141 4.44 -6.40 12.12
N ARG A 142 5.59 -6.46 11.46
CA ARG A 142 6.55 -5.36 11.32
C ARG A 142 7.06 -5.31 9.89
N VAL A 143 7.58 -4.15 9.50
CA VAL A 143 8.28 -3.99 8.23
C VAL A 143 9.75 -3.75 8.48
N ASP A 144 10.60 -4.56 7.85
CA ASP A 144 12.05 -4.42 7.91
C ASP A 144 12.49 -3.33 6.93
N LEU A 145 13.08 -2.25 7.46
CA LEU A 145 13.53 -1.11 6.67
C LEU A 145 14.98 -0.80 7.07
N GLY A 146 15.94 -1.56 6.51
CA GLY A 146 17.35 -1.47 6.88
C GLY A 146 17.66 -2.27 8.15
N ALA A 147 18.43 -1.68 9.08
CA ALA A 147 18.80 -2.36 10.32
C ALA A 147 17.70 -2.41 11.38
N TYR A 148 16.55 -1.78 11.13
CA TYR A 148 15.44 -1.73 12.07
C TYR A 148 14.13 -2.21 11.44
N SER A 149 13.26 -2.76 12.29
CA SER A 149 11.89 -3.14 11.97
C SER A 149 10.90 -2.18 12.62
N TYR A 150 9.95 -1.69 11.84
CA TYR A 150 9.01 -0.63 12.18
C TYR A 150 7.58 -1.17 12.32
N LEU A 151 6.75 -0.46 13.07
CA LEU A 151 5.34 -0.79 13.28
C LEU A 151 4.42 0.09 12.41
N LEU A 152 3.19 -0.38 12.24
CA LEU A 152 2.08 0.41 11.73
C LEU A 152 1.18 0.80 12.91
N GLU A 153 0.83 2.07 12.98
CA GLU A 153 0.00 2.63 14.04
C GLU A 153 -1.15 3.43 13.44
N GLN A 154 -2.35 3.19 13.95
CA GLN A 154 -3.52 4.00 13.62
C GLN A 154 -3.56 5.25 14.51
N GLN A 155 -3.74 6.41 13.89
CA GLN A 155 -3.95 7.70 14.58
C GLN A 155 -5.19 8.37 13.96
N GLY A 156 -6.31 8.36 14.69
CA GLY A 156 -7.60 8.75 14.10
C GLY A 156 -7.97 7.82 12.94
N ASN A 157 -8.22 8.40 11.77
CA ASN A 157 -8.53 7.64 10.55
C ASN A 157 -7.29 7.34 9.69
N ASP A 158 -6.11 7.80 10.11
CA ASP A 158 -4.87 7.65 9.36
C ASP A 158 -4.03 6.50 9.92
N TRP A 159 -3.21 5.89 9.05
CA TRP A 159 -2.25 4.86 9.44
C TRP A 159 -0.84 5.28 9.07
N PHE A 160 0.06 5.16 10.05
CA PHE A 160 1.42 5.62 9.96
C PHE A 160 2.41 4.48 10.21
N ILE A 161 3.49 4.45 9.44
CA ILE A 161 4.70 3.74 9.83
C ILE A 161 5.43 4.57 10.88
N VAL A 162 5.72 3.97 12.03
CA VAL A 162 6.29 4.68 13.20
C VAL A 162 7.59 4.04 13.69
N GLY A 163 8.52 4.89 14.13
CA GLY A 163 9.82 4.49 14.67
C GLY A 163 9.92 4.34 16.19
N ARG A 164 8.88 4.72 16.95
CA ARG A 164 8.95 4.84 18.43
C ARG A 164 9.26 3.54 19.18
N ASP A 165 8.97 2.39 18.57
CA ASP A 165 9.24 1.05 19.12
C ASP A 165 10.03 0.20 18.11
N LYS A 166 10.92 0.82 17.33
CA LYS A 166 11.71 0.08 16.35
C LYS A 166 12.65 -0.91 17.04
N VAL A 167 12.78 -2.10 16.47
CA VAL A 167 13.68 -3.16 16.95
C VAL A 167 14.74 -3.46 15.90
N ILE A 168 15.87 -4.05 16.28
CA ILE A 168 16.87 -4.50 15.28
C ILE A 168 16.20 -5.52 14.37
N SER A 169 16.35 -5.34 13.05
CA SER A 169 15.73 -6.22 12.07
C SER A 169 16.30 -7.64 12.13
N PRO A 170 15.51 -8.68 11.82
CA PRO A 170 15.97 -10.06 11.81
C PRO A 170 17.21 -10.29 10.93
N SER A 171 17.30 -9.59 9.79
CA SER A 171 18.47 -9.65 8.89
C SER A 171 19.73 -9.11 9.56
N THR A 172 19.65 -7.97 10.25
CA THR A 172 20.79 -7.42 11.01
C THR A 172 21.17 -8.29 12.20
N GLN A 173 20.20 -8.84 12.93
CA GLN A 173 20.48 -9.80 14.00
C GLN A 173 21.26 -11.01 13.47
N SER A 174 20.88 -11.55 12.31
CA SER A 174 21.56 -12.66 11.66
C SER A 174 23.00 -12.30 11.26
N ALA A 175 23.21 -11.09 10.71
CA ALA A 175 24.54 -10.60 10.34
C ALA A 175 25.46 -10.43 11.57
N LEU A 176 24.93 -9.87 12.66
CA LEU A 176 25.66 -9.72 13.93
C LEU A 176 26.06 -11.07 14.51
N ALA A 177 25.15 -12.05 14.49
CA ALA A 177 25.42 -13.39 15.01
C ALA A 177 26.56 -14.10 14.24
N LEU A 178 26.59 -13.99 12.91
CA LEU A 178 27.65 -14.59 12.08
C LEU A 178 29.02 -13.96 12.32
N TYR A 179 29.08 -12.64 12.54
CA TYR A 179 30.33 -11.94 12.83
C TYR A 179 30.90 -12.28 14.21
N SER A 180 30.04 -12.62 15.16
CA SER A 180 30.43 -12.99 16.53
C SER A 180 30.80 -14.48 16.71
N ALA A 181 30.78 -15.27 15.63
CA ALA A 181 31.01 -16.72 15.65
C ALA A 181 32.46 -17.12 15.32
#